data_AF-A0A945K7J6-F1
#
_entry.id   AF-A0A945K7J6-F1
#
_cell.length_a   1.000
_cell.length_b   1.000
_cell.length_c   1.000
_cell.angle_alpha   90.00
_cell.angle_beta   90.00
_cell.angle_gamma   90.00
#
_symmetry.space_group_name_H-M   'P 1'
#
loop_
_entity.id
_entity.type
_entity.pdbx_description
1 polymer ?
#
loop_
_entity_poly.entity_id
_entity_poly.type
_entity_poly.pdbx_seq_one_letter_code
_entity_poly.pdbx_strand_id
1 'polypeptide(L)'
;MKKILFIFIALPFILVAQTDTTFNENNEITSVNVQGIDALVHKYENILKAKNGVVGWRVQLFSMAKRKLIIQEKNNFIKNYPEIPIYLTHKPPYYKLRVGNCRTKLEAIKIKNQISKNFPGAYPIPEIINFSQLRN
;
A
#
# COMPACT_ATOMS: atom_id res chain seq x y z
N MET A 1 -37.45 -42.64 47.31
CA MET A 1 -37.08 -41.28 47.73
C MET A 1 -35.70 -40.97 47.13
N LYS A 2 -35.62 -40.61 45.84
CA LYS A 2 -35.42 -39.25 45.32
C LYS A 2 -34.27 -38.47 46.00
N LYS A 3 -33.02 -38.74 45.59
CA LYS A 3 -31.88 -37.79 45.67
C LYS A 3 -30.86 -38.04 44.54
N ILE A 4 -31.37 -38.18 43.33
CA ILE A 4 -30.64 -37.91 42.08
C ILE A 4 -31.42 -36.76 41.46
N LEU A 5 -30.72 -35.77 40.90
CA LEU A 5 -31.23 -34.52 40.30
C LEU A 5 -31.13 -33.32 41.25
N PHE A 6 -30.00 -32.61 41.20
CA PHE A 6 -29.73 -31.21 41.58
C PHE A 6 -28.21 -31.17 41.75
N ILE A 7 -27.41 -30.97 40.69
CA ILE A 7 -26.94 -29.66 40.25
C ILE A 7 -26.41 -29.86 38.82
N PHE A 8 -27.31 -29.77 37.85
CA PHE A 8 -26.98 -29.49 36.44
C PHE A 8 -27.69 -28.19 36.01
N ILE A 9 -28.00 -27.32 36.98
CA ILE A 9 -28.74 -26.06 36.83
C ILE A 9 -27.82 -24.88 37.19
N ALA A 10 -26.55 -24.96 36.77
CA ALA A 10 -25.61 -23.84 36.85
C ALA A 10 -24.92 -23.56 35.50
N LEU A 11 -25.54 -24.01 34.40
CA LEU A 11 -25.02 -23.80 33.05
C LEU A 11 -26.18 -23.68 32.06
N PRO A 12 -26.99 -22.61 32.17
CA PRO A 12 -26.95 -21.65 31.06
C PRO A 12 -27.32 -20.24 31.52
N PHE A 13 -26.37 -19.44 32.04
CA PHE A 13 -26.65 -18.00 32.25
C PHE A 13 -25.45 -17.09 32.01
N ILE A 14 -24.50 -17.52 31.18
CA ILE A 14 -23.49 -16.62 30.63
C ILE A 14 -23.48 -16.78 29.11
N LEU A 15 -24.63 -16.49 28.50
CA LEU A 15 -24.71 -16.06 27.11
C LEU A 15 -25.06 -14.58 27.13
N VAL A 16 -24.12 -13.75 27.59
CA VAL A 16 -24.12 -12.35 27.18
C VAL A 16 -23.68 -12.37 25.72
N ALA A 17 -24.64 -12.29 24.81
CA ALA A 17 -24.35 -12.07 23.40
C ALA A 17 -23.60 -10.74 23.29
N GLN A 18 -22.35 -10.79 22.83
CA GLN A 18 -21.60 -9.59 22.47
C GLN A 18 -22.28 -8.99 21.23
N THR A 19 -23.22 -8.09 21.45
CA THR A 19 -23.79 -7.26 20.39
C THR A 19 -22.97 -5.98 20.33
N ASP A 20 -22.34 -5.73 19.17
CA ASP A 20 -21.43 -4.59 18.94
C ASP A 20 -22.13 -3.21 18.95
N THR A 21 -23.43 -3.18 19.22
CA THR A 21 -24.24 -1.95 19.23
C THR A 21 -25.23 -2.01 20.39
N THR A 22 -25.12 -1.06 21.32
CA THR A 22 -26.13 -0.85 22.36
C THR A 22 -27.15 0.19 21.91
N PHE A 23 -28.42 -0.12 22.10
CA PHE A 23 -29.56 0.79 21.83
C PHE A 23 -30.15 1.28 23.16
N ASN A 24 -30.58 2.53 23.21
CA ASN A 24 -31.38 3.07 24.33
C ASN A 24 -32.86 2.65 24.20
N GLU A 25 -33.66 2.84 25.24
CA GLU A 25 -35.12 2.59 25.26
C GLU A 25 -35.89 3.29 24.12
N ASN A 26 -35.29 4.33 23.52
CA ASN A 26 -35.83 5.06 22.37
C ASN A 26 -35.34 4.54 21.00
N ASN A 27 -34.72 3.35 20.93
CA ASN A 27 -34.12 2.77 19.72
C ASN A 27 -32.98 3.60 19.08
N GLU A 28 -32.41 4.56 19.81
CA GLU A 28 -31.26 5.35 19.37
C GLU A 28 -29.96 4.61 19.65
N ILE A 29 -28.99 4.69 18.72
CA ILE A 29 -27.68 4.05 18.86
C ILE A 29 -26.89 4.78 19.95
N THR A 30 -26.68 4.14 21.10
CA THR A 30 -26.01 4.73 22.27
C THR A 30 -24.49 4.54 22.23
N SER A 31 -24.01 3.43 21.66
CA SER A 31 -22.61 3.28 21.32
C SER A 31 -22.43 2.30 20.15
N VAL A 32 -21.72 2.76 19.13
CA VAL A 32 -21.08 1.88 18.13
C VAL A 32 -19.87 1.26 18.82
N ASN A 33 -19.48 0.03 18.51
CA ASN A 33 -18.18 -0.52 18.93
C ASN A 33 -17.03 0.30 18.32
N VAL A 34 -16.76 1.45 18.95
CA VAL A 34 -15.71 2.41 18.58
C VAL A 34 -14.35 1.75 18.72
N GLN A 35 -14.18 0.85 19.70
CA GLN A 35 -12.92 0.16 19.94
C GLN A 35 -12.48 -0.72 18.75
N GLY A 36 -13.42 -1.42 18.10
CA GLY A 36 -13.13 -2.23 16.91
C GLY A 36 -12.77 -1.37 15.69
N ILE A 37 -13.46 -0.24 15.51
CA ILE A 37 -13.19 0.72 14.44
C ILE A 37 -11.84 1.40 14.66
N ASP A 38 -11.56 1.87 15.87
CA ASP A 38 -10.29 2.50 16.26
C ASP A 38 -9.13 1.51 16.10
N ALA A 39 -9.32 0.24 16.48
CA ALA A 39 -8.31 -0.79 16.28
C ALA A 39 -8.02 -1.04 14.78
N LEU A 40 -9.05 -1.01 13.94
CA LEU A 40 -8.90 -1.16 12.48
C LEU A 40 -8.20 0.07 11.87
N VAL A 41 -8.56 1.27 12.31
CA VAL A 41 -7.92 2.53 11.89
C VAL A 41 -6.46 2.54 12.31
N HIS A 42 -6.13 2.25 13.57
CA HIS A 42 -4.75 2.17 14.03
C HIS A 42 -3.94 1.09 13.34
N LYS A 43 -4.53 -0.08 13.06
CA LYS A 43 -3.89 -1.12 12.26
C LYS A 43 -3.59 -0.62 10.85
N TYR A 44 -4.54 0.06 10.23
CA TYR A 44 -4.37 0.65 8.90
C TYR A 44 -3.29 1.75 8.89
N GLU A 45 -3.30 2.65 9.86
CA GLU A 45 -2.26 3.66 10.06
C GLU A 45 -0.88 3.04 10.24
N ASN A 46 -0.76 1.98 11.05
CA ASN A 46 0.50 1.29 11.26
C ASN A 46 0.97 0.57 9.99
N ILE A 47 0.06 0.00 9.20
CA ILE A 47 0.38 -0.55 7.88
C ILE A 47 0.86 0.55 6.93
N LEU A 48 0.22 1.73 6.93
CA LEU A 48 0.64 2.85 6.09
C LEU A 48 2.00 3.43 6.53
N LYS A 49 2.18 3.62 7.84
CA LYS A 49 3.45 4.07 8.45
C LYS A 49 4.57 3.07 8.15
N ALA A 50 4.31 1.76 8.28
CA ALA A 50 5.27 0.71 7.95
C ALA A 50 5.54 0.55 6.45
N LYS A 51 4.58 0.90 5.58
CA LYS A 51 4.76 0.87 4.13
C LYS A 51 5.52 2.09 3.58
N ASN A 52 5.66 3.17 4.35
CA ASN A 52 6.34 4.41 3.97
C ASN A 52 5.92 4.94 2.57
N GLY A 53 4.65 4.77 2.18
CA GLY A 53 4.18 5.19 0.86
C GLY A 53 2.81 4.66 0.46
N VAL A 54 2.37 5.03 -0.74
CA VAL A 54 1.13 4.58 -1.38
C VAL A 54 1.41 3.79 -2.64
N VAL A 55 0.42 3.01 -3.06
CA VAL A 55 0.44 2.37 -4.38
C VAL A 55 0.41 3.48 -5.43
N GLY A 56 1.49 3.59 -6.18
CA GLY A 56 1.64 4.47 -7.33
C GLY A 56 2.23 3.73 -8.52
N TRP A 57 2.73 4.48 -9.49
CA TRP A 57 3.28 3.97 -10.73
C TRP A 57 4.61 4.64 -11.03
N ARG A 58 5.56 3.84 -11.54
CA ARG A 58 6.80 4.33 -12.15
C ARG A 58 6.95 3.75 -13.53
N VAL A 59 7.80 4.35 -14.35
CA VAL A 59 8.17 3.80 -15.65
C VAL A 59 9.52 3.11 -15.53
N GLN A 60 9.59 1.82 -15.85
CA GLN A 60 10.86 1.10 -15.91
C GLN A 60 11.47 1.26 -17.31
N LEU A 61 12.75 1.62 -17.34
CA LEU A 61 13.52 1.78 -18.57
C LEU A 61 14.27 0.51 -18.91
N PHE A 62 15.08 0.01 -17.97
CA PHE A 62 15.99 -1.10 -18.20
C PHE A 62 16.09 -2.01 -16.98
N SER A 63 16.43 -3.28 -17.27
CA SER A 63 16.84 -4.27 -16.29
C SER A 63 18.11 -4.94 -16.82
N MET A 64 19.27 -4.64 -16.22
CA MET A 64 20.58 -5.09 -16.71
C MET A 64 21.41 -5.72 -15.60
N ALA A 65 22.21 -6.75 -15.91
CA ALA A 65 23.09 -7.37 -14.93
C ALA A 65 24.38 -6.56 -14.68
N LYS A 66 24.87 -5.87 -15.73
CA LYS A 66 26.13 -5.12 -15.68
C LYS A 66 25.93 -3.72 -15.09
N ARG A 67 26.53 -3.46 -13.93
CA ARG A 67 26.49 -2.16 -13.24
C ARG A 67 27.03 -0.99 -14.09
N LYS A 68 28.08 -1.21 -14.89
CA LYS A 68 28.65 -0.13 -15.72
C LYS A 68 27.64 0.39 -16.75
N LEU A 69 26.94 -0.50 -17.44
CA LEU A 69 25.96 -0.15 -18.46
C LEU A 69 24.77 0.61 -17.87
N ILE A 70 24.22 0.15 -16.75
CA ILE A 70 23.05 0.81 -16.14
C ILE A 70 23.38 2.23 -15.63
N ILE A 71 24.62 2.47 -15.20
CA ILE A 71 25.08 3.80 -14.78
C ILE A 71 25.22 4.73 -15.99
N GLN A 72 25.72 4.22 -17.12
CA GLN A 72 25.78 5.00 -18.36
C GLN A 72 24.37 5.41 -18.83
N GLU A 73 23.42 4.47 -18.83
CA GLU A 73 22.03 4.76 -19.18
C GLU A 73 21.37 5.73 -18.20
N LYS A 74 21.65 5.61 -16.89
CA LYS A 74 21.19 6.58 -15.88
C LYS A 74 21.67 8.00 -16.21
N ASN A 75 22.96 8.16 -16.51
CA ASN A 75 23.54 9.47 -16.81
C ASN A 75 22.97 10.04 -18.12
N ASN A 76 22.78 9.19 -19.14
CA ASN A 76 22.13 9.58 -20.38
C ASN A 76 20.69 10.07 -20.15
N PHE A 77 19.91 9.36 -19.31
CA PHE A 77 18.56 9.78 -18.96
C PHE A 77 18.54 11.13 -18.25
N ILE A 78 19.39 11.33 -17.23
CA ILE A 78 19.48 12.59 -16.48
C ILE A 78 19.80 13.77 -17.40
N LYS A 79 20.70 13.56 -18.39
CA LYS A 79 21.06 14.60 -19.36
C LYS A 79 19.87 15.02 -20.24
N ASN A 80 19.05 14.07 -20.67
CA ASN A 80 17.96 14.32 -21.61
C ASN A 80 16.64 14.72 -20.90
N TYR A 81 16.43 14.28 -19.66
CA TYR A 81 15.18 14.45 -18.90
C TYR A 81 15.44 14.84 -17.43
N PRO A 82 16.06 16.01 -17.17
CA PRO A 82 16.47 16.41 -15.82
C PRO A 82 15.31 16.62 -14.85
N GLU A 83 14.11 16.93 -15.34
CA GLU A 83 12.91 17.16 -14.52
C GLU A 83 12.27 15.88 -13.99
N ILE A 84 12.61 14.72 -14.57
CA ILE A 84 11.97 13.45 -14.22
C ILE A 84 12.86 12.71 -13.23
N PRO A 85 12.39 12.43 -11.99
CA PRO A 85 13.20 11.76 -10.98
C PRO A 85 13.55 10.33 -11.44
N ILE A 86 14.77 9.89 -11.11
CA ILE A 86 15.31 8.59 -11.52
C ILE A 86 15.75 7.77 -10.31
N TYR A 87 15.48 6.47 -10.37
CA TYR A 87 15.70 5.51 -9.29
C TYR A 87 16.44 4.28 -9.84
N LEU A 88 17.55 3.94 -9.19
CA LEU A 88 18.32 2.74 -9.48
C LEU A 88 18.16 1.77 -8.31
N THR A 89 17.51 0.63 -8.56
CA THR A 89 17.30 -0.41 -7.54
C THR A 89 18.07 -1.66 -7.94
N HIS A 90 18.87 -2.20 -7.03
CA HIS A 90 19.54 -3.49 -7.23
C HIS A 90 18.68 -4.60 -6.66
N LYS A 91 18.18 -5.49 -7.52
CA LYS A 91 17.51 -6.74 -7.13
C LYS A 91 18.23 -7.89 -7.81
N PRO A 92 19.16 -8.57 -7.11
CA PRO A 92 19.99 -9.61 -7.71
C PRO A 92 19.17 -10.60 -8.57
N PRO A 93 19.66 -10.95 -9.77
CA PRO A 93 20.97 -10.59 -10.35
C PRO A 93 20.97 -9.27 -11.16
N TYR A 94 19.88 -8.48 -11.16
CA TYR A 94 19.70 -7.34 -12.05
C TYR A 94 19.64 -5.99 -11.34
N TYR A 95 20.11 -4.96 -12.02
CA TYR A 95 19.87 -3.56 -11.71
C TYR A 95 18.68 -3.06 -12.52
N LYS A 96 17.70 -2.46 -11.83
CA LYS A 96 16.49 -1.88 -12.41
C LYS A 96 16.58 -0.37 -12.40
N LEU A 97 16.40 0.25 -13.56
CA LEU A 97 16.36 1.70 -13.70
C LEU A 97 14.91 2.13 -13.95
N ARG A 98 14.38 2.94 -13.04
CA ARG A 98 12.99 3.41 -13.03
C ARG A 98 12.93 4.92 -12.94
N VAL A 99 11.88 5.52 -13.48
CA VAL A 99 11.72 6.97 -13.54
C VAL A 99 10.29 7.42 -13.23
N GLY A 100 10.19 8.65 -12.77
CA GLY A 100 8.95 9.30 -12.41
C GLY A 100 8.38 8.81 -11.09
N ASN A 101 7.42 9.57 -10.56
CA ASN A 101 6.55 9.18 -9.47
C ASN A 101 5.13 9.59 -9.87
N CYS A 102 4.29 8.60 -10.15
CA CYS A 102 2.93 8.83 -10.64
C CYS A 102 1.94 8.25 -9.64
N ARG A 103 0.82 8.95 -9.42
CA ARG A 103 -0.29 8.41 -8.64
C ARG A 103 -1.14 7.47 -9.50
N THR A 104 -1.29 7.79 -10.78
CA THR A 104 -2.12 7.03 -11.72
C THR A 104 -1.29 6.35 -12.82
N LYS A 105 -1.83 5.27 -13.38
CA LYS A 105 -1.22 4.61 -14.55
C LYS A 105 -1.16 5.55 -15.77
N LEU A 106 -2.14 6.44 -15.91
CA LEU A 106 -2.23 7.39 -17.02
C LEU A 106 -1.06 8.39 -17.01
N GLU A 107 -0.71 8.92 -15.85
CA GLU A 107 0.48 9.77 -15.67
C GLU A 107 1.77 9.03 -16.07
N ALA A 108 1.91 7.77 -15.68
CA ALA A 108 3.07 6.96 -16.07
C ALA A 108 3.11 6.70 -17.59
N ILE A 109 1.96 6.51 -18.23
CA ILE A 109 1.84 6.42 -19.70
C ILE A 109 2.24 7.75 -20.36
N LYS A 110 1.86 8.89 -19.77
CA LYS A 110 2.29 10.21 -20.28
C LYS A 110 3.81 10.34 -20.27
N ILE A 111 4.47 9.96 -19.16
CA ILE A 111 5.94 9.93 -19.08
C ILE A 111 6.52 8.98 -20.13
N LYS A 112 5.99 7.75 -20.24
CA LYS A 112 6.42 6.77 -21.26
C LYS A 112 6.37 7.38 -22.67
N ASN A 113 5.28 8.07 -23.00
CA ASN A 113 5.11 8.68 -24.32
C ASN A 113 6.07 9.85 -24.54
N GLN A 114 6.40 10.63 -23.50
CA GLN A 114 7.39 11.70 -23.56
C GLN A 114 8.81 11.17 -23.85
N ILE A 115 9.16 10.01 -23.31
CA ILE A 115 10.49 9.42 -23.44
C ILE A 115 10.62 8.36 -24.54
N SER A 116 9.52 8.05 -25.25
CA SER A 116 9.42 6.90 -26.15
C SER A 116 10.40 6.92 -27.32
N LYS A 117 10.79 8.11 -27.79
CA LYS A 117 11.78 8.28 -28.86
C LYS A 117 13.16 7.76 -28.46
N ASN A 118 13.58 8.02 -27.22
CA ASN A 118 14.88 7.63 -26.69
C ASN A 118 14.84 6.28 -25.97
N PHE A 119 13.68 5.92 -25.41
CA PHE A 119 13.49 4.72 -24.59
C PHE A 119 12.21 3.96 -25.03
N PRO A 120 12.20 3.33 -26.22
CA PRO A 120 11.02 2.65 -26.75
C PRO A 120 10.59 1.42 -25.92
N GLY A 121 11.54 0.79 -25.22
CA GLY A 121 11.28 -0.36 -24.34
C GLY A 121 10.72 0.01 -22.96
N ALA A 122 10.45 1.30 -22.69
CA ALA A 122 9.97 1.75 -21.40
C ALA A 122 8.51 1.32 -21.14
N TYR A 123 8.20 0.90 -19.91
CA TYR A 123 6.84 0.47 -19.55
C TYR A 123 6.45 0.84 -18.11
N PRO A 124 5.17 1.15 -17.86
CA PRO A 124 4.67 1.51 -16.53
C PRO A 124 4.52 0.27 -15.64
N ILE A 125 4.90 0.40 -14.36
CA ILE A 125 4.85 -0.65 -13.34
C ILE A 125 4.28 -0.06 -12.04
N PRO A 126 3.41 -0.79 -11.33
CA PRO A 126 2.99 -0.38 -9.99
C PRO A 126 4.15 -0.51 -8.98
N GLU A 127 4.32 0.50 -8.13
CA GLU A 127 5.33 0.51 -7.07
C GLU A 127 4.81 1.28 -5.84
N ILE A 128 5.28 0.93 -4.65
CA ILE A 128 5.02 1.72 -3.44
C ILE A 128 5.92 2.96 -3.49
N ILE A 129 5.33 4.14 -3.54
CA ILE A 129 6.02 5.43 -3.65
C ILE A 129 5.77 6.21 -2.36
N ASN A 130 6.83 6.80 -1.80
CA ASN A 130 6.68 7.62 -0.60
C ASN A 130 5.83 8.86 -0.91
N PHE A 131 4.96 9.25 0.03
CA PHE A 131 4.15 10.45 -0.11
C PHE A 131 4.99 11.72 -0.39
N SER A 132 6.18 11.85 0.19
CA SER A 132 7.08 12.99 -0.07
C SER A 132 7.59 13.07 -1.50
N GLN A 133 7.51 11.97 -2.25
CA GLN A 133 7.99 11.86 -3.63
C GLN A 133 6.89 12.08 -4.67
N LEU A 134 5.61 12.04 -4.26
CA LEU A 134 4.49 12.37 -5.12
C LEU A 134 4.36 13.88 -5.17
N ARG A 135 4.43 14.44 -6.39
CA ARG A 135 4.20 15.87 -6.60
C ARG A 135 2.71 16.15 -6.42
N ASN A 136 2.35 17.07 -5.52
CA ASN A 136 1.01 17.64 -5.42
C ASN A 136 0.67 18.47 -6.67
#